data_AF-A0A7Y3NDJ9-F1
#
_entry.id   AF-A0A7Y3NDJ9-F1
#
_cell.length_a   1.000
_cell.length_b   1.000
_cell.length_c   1.000
_cell.angle_alpha   90.00
_cell.angle_beta   90.00
_cell.angle_gamma   90.00
#
_symmetry.space_group_name_H-M   'P 1'
#
loop_
_entity.id
_entity.type
_entity.pdbx_description
1 polymer ?
#
loop_
_entity_poly.entity_id
_entity_poly.type
_entity_poly.pdbx_seq_one_letter_code
_entity_poly.pdbx_strand_id
1 'polypeptide(L)' 'MKGRMDLLLQTAEGWVLFDHKASAAGSAQWGALATSYGGQLAAYGEAIAHVTGRPVKETWLVLPTAGVGLRVVALDQ' A
#
# COMPACT_ATOMS: atom_id res chain seq x y z
N MET A 1 11.85 1.40 14.63
CA MET A 1 10.39 1.22 14.48
C MET A 1 10.10 -0.24 14.16
N LYS A 2 8.99 -0.83 14.63
CA LYS A 2 8.58 -2.20 14.27
C LYS A 2 7.23 -2.12 13.55
N GLY A 3 7.12 -2.73 12.39
CA GLY A 3 5.90 -2.80 11.58
C GLY A 3 5.79 -4.17 10.92
N ARG A 4 4.58 -4.54 10.48
CA ARG A 4 4.34 -5.77 9.74
C ARG A 4 3.49 -5.43 8.52
N MET A 5 4.01 -5.78 7.35
CA MET A 5 3.26 -5.73 6.10
C MET A 5 2.40 -6.99 6.00
N ASP A 6 1.19 -6.86 5.46
CA ASP A 6 0.27 -7.99 5.34
C ASP A 6 0.69 -8.94 4.21
N LEU A 7 1.07 -8.39 3.05
CA LEU A 7 1.56 -9.18 1.92
C LEU A 7 2.56 -8.38 1.06
N LEU A 8 3.64 -9.05 0.68
CA LEU A 8 4.67 -8.53 -0.22
C LEU A 8 4.91 -9.56 -1.34
N LEU A 9 4.73 -9.16 -2.58
CA LEU A 9 4.91 -10.02 -3.75
C LEU A 9 6.15 -9.60 -4.53
N GLN A 10 7.04 -10.56 -4.82
CA GLN A 10 8.18 -10.34 -5.71
C GLN A 10 7.77 -10.61 -7.15
N THR A 11 8.12 -9.69 -8.05
CA THR A 11 7.99 -9.88 -9.50
C THR A 11 9.36 -9.74 -10.18
N ALA A 12 9.42 -9.98 -11.49
CA ALA A 12 10.62 -9.68 -12.28
C ALA A 12 10.98 -8.18 -12.24
N GLU A 13 9.98 -7.31 -12.12
CA GLU A 13 10.14 -5.85 -12.23
C GLU A 13 10.37 -5.15 -10.89
N GLY A 14 10.04 -5.79 -9.78
CA GLY A 14 10.26 -5.24 -8.44
C GLY A 14 9.31 -5.87 -7.42
N TRP A 15 8.93 -5.08 -6.43
CA TRP A 15 8.03 -5.51 -5.37
C TRP A 15 6.63 -4.91 -5.52
N VAL A 16 5.61 -5.67 -5.13
CA VAL A 16 4.25 -5.16 -4.97
C VAL A 16 3.84 -5.31 -3.51
N LEU A 17 3.48 -4.19 -2.88
CA LEU A 17 3.06 -4.12 -1.49
C LEU A 17 1.52 -4.14 -1.42
N PHE A 18 0.98 -5.00 -0.56
CA PHE A 18 -0.44 -5.02 -0.22
C PHE A 18 -0.62 -4.84 1.29
N ASP A 19 -1.54 -3.97 1.65
CA ASP A 19 -1.99 -3.76 3.03
C ASP A 19 -3.51 -3.91 3.08
N HIS A 20 -4.00 -4.72 4.03
CA HIS A 20 -5.41 -5.05 4.15
C HIS A 20 -6.05 -4.24 5.28
N LYS A 21 -7.20 -3.61 4.99
CA LYS A 21 -7.99 -2.88 5.99
C LYS A 21 -9.44 -3.28 5.94
N ALA A 22 -9.96 -3.74 7.08
CA ALA A 22 -11.37 -4.01 7.28
C ALA A 22 -12.13 -2.68 7.46
N SER A 23 -12.43 -2.03 6.34
CA SER A 23 -13.22 -0.79 6.30
C SER A 23 -14.50 -1.02 5.51
N ALA A 24 -15.62 -0.55 6.06
CA ALA A 24 -16.91 -0.50 5.38
C ALA A 24 -17.12 0.83 4.62
N ALA A 25 -16.05 1.62 4.43
CA ALA A 25 -16.11 2.89 3.72
C ALA A 25 -16.70 2.72 2.31
N GLY A 26 -17.67 3.57 1.98
CA GLY A 26 -18.25 3.63 0.64
C GLY A 26 -17.27 4.24 -0.37
N SER A 27 -17.55 4.07 -1.66
CA SER A 27 -16.69 4.54 -2.75
C SER A 27 -16.33 6.03 -2.67
N ALA A 28 -17.26 6.88 -2.21
CA ALA A 28 -17.03 8.30 -2.00
C ALA A 28 -15.95 8.63 -0.95
N GLN A 29 -15.61 7.69 -0.06
CA GLN A 29 -14.66 7.86 1.04
C GLN A 29 -13.29 7.22 0.74
N TRP A 30 -13.17 6.41 -0.31
CA TRP A 30 -11.96 5.64 -0.61
C TRP A 30 -10.72 6.51 -0.85
N GLY A 31 -10.87 7.66 -1.50
CA GLY A 31 -9.76 8.59 -1.70
C GLY A 31 -9.20 9.10 -0.37
N ALA A 32 -10.06 9.57 0.52
CA ALA A 32 -9.66 10.03 1.85
C ALA A 32 -9.04 8.90 2.70
N LEU A 33 -9.57 7.69 2.57
CA LEU A 33 -9.03 6.51 3.25
C LEU A 33 -7.63 6.14 2.73
N ALA A 34 -7.42 6.13 1.41
CA ALA A 34 -6.11 5.87 0.82
C ALA A 34 -5.08 6.92 1.28
N THR A 35 -5.47 8.20 1.32
CA THR A 35 -4.62 9.29 1.81
C THR A 35 -4.24 9.10 3.28
N SER A 36 -5.14 8.64 4.16
CA SER A 36 -4.83 8.49 5.58
C SER A 36 -3.79 7.39 5.86
N TYR A 37 -3.69 6.38 4.99
CA TYR A 37 -2.65 5.35 5.06
C TYR A 37 -1.38 5.69 4.27
N GLY A 38 -1.39 6.76 3.47
CA GLY A 38 -0.28 7.12 2.57
C GLY A 38 1.08 7.21 3.27
N GLY A 39 1.15 7.82 4.45
CA GLY A 39 2.41 7.96 5.20
C GLY A 39 2.99 6.61 5.67
N GLN A 40 2.14 5.70 6.16
CA GLN A 40 2.58 4.35 6.55
C GLN A 40 3.04 3.54 5.33
N LEU A 41 2.28 3.60 4.24
CA LEU A 41 2.59 2.90 3.00
C LEU A 41 3.88 3.40 2.35
N ALA A 42 4.15 4.71 2.42
CA ALA A 42 5.41 5.31 1.99
C ALA A 42 6.59 4.77 2.82
N ALA A 43 6.47 4.76 4.15
CA ALA A 43 7.50 4.22 5.04
C ALA A 43 7.80 2.73 4.77
N TYR A 44 6.78 1.94 4.43
CA TYR A 44 6.96 0.55 3.99
C TYR A 44 7.70 0.45 2.65
N GLY A 45 7.33 1.27 1.67
CA GLY A 45 8.01 1.35 0.39
C GLY A 45 9.50 1.67 0.52
N GLU A 46 9.83 2.67 1.33
CA GLU A 46 11.22 3.06 1.61
C GLU A 46 12.00 1.95 2.30
N ALA A 47 11.41 1.29 3.31
CA ALA A 47 12.06 0.20 4.02
C ALA A 47 12.35 -1.00 3.09
N ILE A 48 11.40 -1.36 2.23
CA ILE A 48 11.60 -2.44 1.23
C ILE A 48 12.71 -2.08 0.25
N ALA A 49 12.68 -0.86 -0.29
CA ALA A 49 13.69 -0.40 -1.24
C ALA A 49 15.09 -0.41 -0.61
N HIS A 50 15.21 0.07 0.63
CA HIS A 50 16.48 0.11 1.36
C HIS A 50 17.03 -1.28 1.66
N VAL A 51 16.19 -2.22 2.12
CA VAL A 51 16.63 -3.56 2.53
C VAL A 51 16.90 -4.48 1.34
N THR A 52 16.11 -4.35 0.26
CA THR A 52 16.18 -5.28 -0.89
C THR A 52 16.99 -4.74 -2.07
N GLY A 53 17.30 -3.43 -2.09
CA GLY A 53 17.93 -2.75 -3.22
C GLY A 53 17.04 -2.68 -4.47
N ARG A 54 15.73 -2.98 -4.35
CA ARG A 54 14.78 -2.99 -5.47
C ARG A 54 13.54 -2.16 -5.11
N PRO A 55 12.97 -1.39 -6.04
CA PRO A 55 11.84 -0.52 -5.74
C PRO A 55 10.54 -1.32 -5.53
N VAL A 56 9.60 -0.70 -4.82
CA VAL A 56 8.18 -1.08 -4.85
C VAL A 56 7.54 -0.44 -6.09
N LYS A 57 7.03 -1.28 -7.00
CA LYS A 57 6.41 -0.86 -8.26
C LYS A 57 4.95 -0.47 -8.09
N GLU A 58 4.29 -1.11 -7.14
CA GLU A 58 2.88 -0.89 -6.86
C GLU A 58 2.58 -1.07 -5.38
N THR A 59 1.66 -0.24 -4.90
CA THR A 59 1.14 -0.31 -3.53
C THR A 59 -0.37 -0.35 -3.58
N TRP A 60 -0.95 -1.31 -2.88
CA TRP A 60 -2.39 -1.56 -2.87
C TRP A 60 -2.93 -1.55 -1.45
N LEU A 61 -3.99 -0.78 -1.23
CA LEU A 61 -4.84 -0.86 -0.06
C LEU A 61 -6.05 -1.74 -0.40
N VAL A 62 -6.07 -2.96 0.13
CA VAL A 62 -7.16 -3.91 -0.09
C VAL A 62 -8.21 -3.70 0.99
N LEU A 63 -9.47 -3.58 0.59
CA LEU A 63 -10.63 -3.44 1.47
C LEU A 63 -11.51 -4.69 1.33
N PRO A 64 -11.22 -5.79 2.06
CA PRO A 64 -11.94 -7.05 1.89
C PRO A 64 -13.45 -6.93 2.11
N THR A 65 -13.87 -6.10 3.07
CA THR A 65 -15.29 -5.88 3.39
C THR A 65 -16.06 -5.24 2.23
N ALA A 66 -15.40 -4.42 1.43
CA ALA A 66 -15.98 -3.79 0.25
C ALA A 66 -15.68 -4.56 -1.06
N GLY A 67 -14.84 -5.59 -1.00
CA GLY A 67 -14.44 -6.37 -2.18
C GLY A 67 -13.59 -5.61 -3.19
N VAL A 68 -12.85 -4.58 -2.76
CA VAL A 68 -12.07 -3.71 -3.67
C VAL A 68 -10.60 -3.61 -3.31
N GLY A 69 -9.77 -3.35 -4.32
CA GLY A 69 -8.36 -2.98 -4.16
C GLY A 69 -8.14 -1.56 -4.68
N LEU A 70 -7.60 -0.68 -3.83
CA LEU A 70 -7.26 0.69 -4.18
C LEU A 70 -5.77 0.79 -4.45
N ARG A 71 -5.39 1.12 -5.69
CA ARG A 71 -3.99 1.42 -6.00
C ARG A 71 -3.65 2.79 -5.43
N VAL A 72 -2.66 2.82 -4.55
CA VAL A 72 -2.17 4.06 -3.94
C VAL A 72 -0.98 4.55 -4.74
N VAL A 73 -1.08 5.78 -5.23
CA VAL A 73 0.00 6.48 -5.90
C VAL A 73 0.47 7.62 -4.99
N ALA A 74 1.80 7.81 -4.90
CA ALA A 74 2.32 9.02 -4.30
C ALA A 74 1.84 10.21 -5.15
N LEU A 75 1.40 11.28 -4.49
CA LEU A 75 1.20 12.55 -5.18
C LEU A 75 2.59 13.09 -5.48
N ASP A 76 2.90 13.33 -6.76
CA ASP A 76 4.08 14.10 -7.15
C ASP A 76 3.98 15.45 -6.43
N GLN A 77 4.93 15.74 -5.54
CA GLN A 77 5.02 17.03 -4.86
C GLN A 77 5.66 18.08 -5.77
#